data_AF-A0A161XF76-F1
#
_entry.id   AF-A0A161XF76-F1
#
_cell.length_a   1.000
_cell.length_b   1.000
_cell.length_c   1.000
_cell.angle_alpha   90.00
_cell.angle_beta   90.00
_cell.angle_gamma   90.00
#
_symmetry.space_group_name_H-M   'P 1'
#
loop_
_entity.id
_entity.type
_entity.pdbx_description
1 polymer ?
#
loop_
_entity_poly.entity_id
_entity_poly.type
_entity_poly.pdbx_seq_one_letter_code
_entity_poly.pdbx_strand_id
1 'polypeptide(L)'
;MYVPQPDGRIVAAGPAPDDSARTRLPDWHELLAAFCGHIGDQPDDHPITRWARALAELHLARREHPLHVAEIDGRRNELVAHIDDWVAAHTARRPRSQSLGAVVDGMAAAQVRATHLLRSVDDVTDDRVHSAWFQLASMADGWTDLVEQVLGVAARPLARPLRSRAAGA
;
A
#
# COMPACT_ATOMS: atom_id res chain seq x y z
N MET A 1 -51.52 26.57 -23.70
CA MET A 1 -50.17 26.99 -24.12
C MET A 1 -49.15 26.19 -23.34
N TYR A 2 -48.51 25.25 -24.02
CA TYR A 2 -47.41 24.43 -23.52
C TYR A 2 -46.26 24.66 -24.50
N VAL A 3 -45.10 25.06 -24.00
CA VAL A 3 -43.86 25.15 -24.79
C VAL A 3 -42.87 24.18 -24.12
N PRO A 4 -42.46 23.09 -24.80
CA PRO A 4 -41.41 22.22 -24.29
C PRO A 4 -40.05 22.87 -24.51
N GLN A 5 -39.16 22.76 -23.52
CA GLN A 5 -37.78 23.22 -23.60
C GLN A 5 -36.88 22.04 -24.00
N PRO A 6 -36.08 22.12 -25.08
CA PRO A 6 -35.23 21.03 -25.51
C PRO A 6 -33.81 21.22 -24.93
N ASP A 7 -33.62 20.93 -23.65
CA ASP A 7 -32.26 20.87 -23.11
C ASP A 7 -31.68 19.48 -23.35
N GLY A 8 -31.29 19.27 -24.62
CA GLY A 8 -30.39 18.21 -25.07
C GLY A 8 -28.97 18.39 -24.54
N ARG A 9 -28.82 18.59 -23.22
CA ARG A 9 -27.54 18.52 -22.55
C ARG A 9 -27.16 17.06 -22.44
N ILE A 10 -26.43 16.59 -23.46
CA ILE A 10 -25.42 15.56 -23.24
C ILE A 10 -24.52 16.15 -22.15
N VAL A 11 -24.71 15.68 -20.92
CA VAL A 11 -23.71 15.86 -19.87
C VAL A 11 -22.48 15.18 -20.46
N ALA A 12 -21.55 15.99 -20.97
CA ALA A 12 -20.24 15.49 -21.32
C ALA A 12 -19.75 14.80 -20.05
N ALA A 13 -19.66 13.46 -20.10
CA ALA A 13 -18.93 12.73 -19.09
C ALA A 13 -17.63 13.49 -18.90
N GLY A 14 -17.37 13.95 -17.67
CA GLY A 14 -16.08 14.54 -17.33
C GLY A 14 -14.97 13.63 -17.87
N PRO A 15 -13.78 14.17 -18.18
CA PRO A 15 -12.70 13.36 -18.74
C PRO A 15 -12.63 12.07 -17.93
N ALA A 16 -12.77 10.92 -18.63
CA ALA A 16 -12.71 9.62 -17.99
C ALA A 16 -11.50 9.65 -17.04
N PRO A 17 -11.66 9.23 -15.77
CA PRO A 17 -10.60 9.36 -14.79
C PRO A 17 -9.31 8.85 -15.41
N ASP A 18 -8.26 9.66 -15.39
CA ASP A 18 -7.02 9.44 -16.14
C ASP A 18 -6.60 7.96 -16.02
N ASP A 19 -6.81 7.20 -17.09
CA ASP A 19 -6.51 5.76 -17.12
C ASP A 19 -5.02 5.52 -16.86
N SER A 20 -4.19 6.53 -17.20
CA SER A 20 -2.76 6.62 -16.92
C SER A 20 -2.43 6.66 -15.43
N ALA A 21 -3.24 7.38 -14.63
CA ALA A 21 -3.07 7.42 -13.18
C ALA A 21 -3.48 6.07 -12.54
N ARG A 22 -4.48 5.40 -13.12
CA ARG A 22 -4.91 4.05 -12.70
C ARG A 22 -3.99 2.92 -13.13
N THR A 23 -3.08 3.17 -14.07
CA THR A 23 -2.06 2.21 -14.50
C THR A 23 -0.73 2.39 -13.77
N ARG A 24 -0.55 3.50 -13.06
CA ARG A 24 0.67 3.76 -12.29
C ARG A 24 0.58 3.13 -10.91
N LEU A 25 1.63 2.41 -10.51
CA LEU A 25 1.79 1.94 -9.14
C LEU A 25 1.59 3.07 -8.12
N PRO A 26 0.78 2.87 -7.05
CA PRO A 26 0.58 3.88 -6.03
C PRO A 26 1.87 4.14 -5.26
N ASP A 27 2.09 5.38 -4.84
CA ASP A 27 3.19 5.71 -3.93
C ASP A 27 2.88 5.26 -2.48
N TRP A 28 3.89 5.36 -1.60
CA TRP A 28 3.73 4.89 -0.22
C TRP A 28 2.71 5.71 0.59
N HIS A 29 2.48 6.98 0.28
CA HIS A 29 1.46 7.80 0.94
C HIS A 29 0.06 7.32 0.56
N GLU A 30 -0.16 6.97 -0.70
CA GLU A 30 -1.43 6.40 -1.17
C GLU A 30 -1.71 5.05 -0.49
N LEU A 31 -0.70 4.18 -0.36
CA LEU A 31 -0.84 2.94 0.40
C LEU A 31 -1.17 3.20 1.87
N LEU A 32 -0.47 4.12 2.54
CA LEU A 32 -0.79 4.48 3.92
C LEU A 32 -2.20 5.07 4.07
N ALA A 33 -2.62 5.93 3.15
CA ALA A 33 -3.97 6.48 3.12
C ALA A 33 -5.02 5.36 2.98
N ALA A 34 -4.76 4.37 2.13
CA ALA A 34 -5.61 3.20 1.98
C ALA A 34 -5.66 2.34 3.25
N PHE A 35 -4.52 2.06 3.88
CA PHE A 35 -4.49 1.30 5.15
C PHE A 35 -5.26 2.01 6.28
N CYS A 36 -5.20 3.35 6.30
CA CYS A 36 -5.96 4.19 7.23
C CYS A 36 -7.45 4.33 6.86
N GLY A 37 -7.88 3.79 5.72
CA GLY A 37 -9.26 3.84 5.25
C GLY A 37 -9.67 5.19 4.65
N HIS A 38 -8.71 6.03 4.26
CA HIS A 38 -8.97 7.35 3.65
C HIS A 38 -9.26 7.27 2.15
N ILE A 39 -8.80 6.21 1.47
CA ILE A 39 -9.06 5.91 0.06
C ILE A 39 -9.26 4.40 -0.13
N GLY A 40 -9.61 3.95 -1.34
CA GLY A 40 -9.68 2.53 -1.70
C GLY A 40 -11.02 1.87 -1.38
N ASP A 41 -12.07 2.64 -1.12
CA ASP A 41 -13.44 2.17 -0.90
C ASP A 41 -14.33 2.28 -2.15
N GLN A 42 -13.93 3.09 -3.14
CA GLN A 42 -14.73 3.31 -4.33
C GLN A 42 -14.38 2.30 -5.43
N PRO A 43 -15.34 1.87 -6.27
CA PRO A 43 -15.08 0.95 -7.39
C PRO A 43 -14.07 1.48 -8.40
N ASP A 44 -14.03 2.80 -8.58
CA ASP A 44 -13.18 3.50 -9.54
C ASP A 44 -11.77 3.81 -9.00
N ASP A 45 -11.50 3.54 -7.72
CA ASP A 45 -10.17 3.70 -7.12
C ASP A 45 -9.16 2.71 -7.72
N HIS A 46 -7.89 3.07 -7.62
CA HIS A 46 -6.78 2.22 -8.07
C HIS A 46 -6.89 0.80 -7.45
N PRO A 47 -6.81 -0.30 -8.24
CA PRO A 47 -6.99 -1.66 -7.71
C PRO A 47 -6.08 -1.99 -6.51
N ILE A 48 -4.80 -1.62 -6.57
CA ILE A 48 -3.86 -1.80 -5.46
C ILE A 48 -4.28 -1.05 -4.20
N THR A 49 -4.79 0.19 -4.26
CA THR A 49 -5.21 0.91 -3.04
C THR A 49 -6.46 0.26 -2.43
N ARG A 50 -7.36 -0.28 -3.26
CA ARG A 50 -8.51 -1.06 -2.79
C ARG A 50 -8.08 -2.36 -2.09
N TRP A 51 -7.16 -3.12 -2.67
CA TRP A 51 -6.63 -4.33 -2.05
C TRP A 51 -5.80 -4.02 -0.80
N ALA A 52 -5.02 -2.93 -0.81
CA ALA A 52 -4.27 -2.44 0.35
C ALA A 52 -5.21 -2.14 1.53
N ARG A 53 -6.30 -1.43 1.30
CA ARG A 53 -7.35 -1.19 2.30
C ARG A 53 -7.92 -2.52 2.83
N ALA A 54 -8.33 -3.41 1.94
CA ALA A 54 -8.89 -4.71 2.33
C ALA A 54 -7.90 -5.57 3.13
N LEU A 55 -6.60 -5.51 2.82
CA LEU A 55 -5.55 -6.16 3.63
C LEU A 55 -5.49 -5.60 5.05
N ALA A 56 -5.57 -4.26 5.20
CA ALA A 56 -5.61 -3.62 6.52
C ALA A 56 -6.85 -4.05 7.33
N GLU A 57 -8.02 -4.10 6.68
CA GLU A 57 -9.28 -4.57 7.28
C GLU A 57 -9.16 -6.04 7.72
N LEU A 58 -8.54 -6.91 6.92
CA LEU A 58 -8.26 -8.30 7.28
C LEU A 58 -7.31 -8.42 8.48
N HIS A 59 -6.25 -7.60 8.55
CA HIS A 59 -5.34 -7.58 9.70
C HIS A 59 -6.04 -7.11 10.97
N LEU A 60 -6.94 -6.13 10.88
CA LEU A 60 -7.77 -5.72 12.01
C LEU A 60 -8.69 -6.86 12.46
N ALA A 61 -9.44 -7.44 11.51
CA ALA A 61 -10.35 -8.55 11.78
C ALA A 61 -9.63 -9.75 12.41
N ARG A 62 -8.40 -10.05 11.97
CA ARG A 62 -7.57 -11.14 12.52
C ARG A 62 -7.30 -10.97 14.01
N ARG A 63 -7.15 -9.72 14.47
CA ARG A 63 -6.91 -9.42 15.89
C ARG A 63 -8.18 -9.53 16.74
N GLU A 64 -9.32 -9.21 16.14
CA GLU A 64 -10.63 -9.24 16.81
C GLU A 64 -11.24 -10.65 16.84
N HIS A 65 -10.94 -11.47 15.82
CA HIS A 65 -11.59 -12.77 15.59
C HIS A 65 -10.56 -13.91 15.46
N PRO A 66 -9.86 -14.29 16.55
CA PRO A 66 -8.79 -15.28 16.50
C PRO A 66 -9.24 -16.69 16.05
N LEU A 67 -10.54 -17.00 16.14
CA LEU A 67 -11.09 -18.27 15.66
C LEU A 67 -11.16 -18.37 14.13
N HIS A 68 -11.09 -17.24 13.41
CA HIS A 68 -11.19 -17.16 11.95
C HIS A 68 -9.83 -16.95 11.25
N VAL A 69 -8.72 -17.11 11.97
CA VAL A 69 -7.36 -16.80 11.46
C VAL A 69 -7.06 -17.52 10.15
N ALA A 70 -7.41 -18.81 10.00
CA ALA A 70 -7.13 -19.56 8.79
C ALA A 70 -7.87 -19.01 7.56
N GLU A 71 -9.14 -18.64 7.72
CA GLU A 71 -9.95 -18.05 6.66
C GLU A 71 -9.43 -16.66 6.27
N ILE A 72 -9.09 -15.84 7.27
CA ILE A 72 -8.52 -14.50 7.07
C ILE A 72 -7.16 -14.59 6.36
N ASP A 73 -6.30 -15.52 6.78
CA ASP A 73 -5.00 -15.76 6.16
C ASP A 73 -5.14 -16.26 4.71
N GLY A 74 -6.17 -17.05 4.41
CA GLY A 74 -6.52 -17.45 3.04
C GLY A 74 -6.87 -16.25 2.16
N ARG A 75 -7.83 -15.43 2.59
CA ARG A 75 -8.24 -14.20 1.87
C ARG A 75 -7.09 -13.21 1.69
N ARG A 76 -6.23 -13.09 2.70
CA ARG A 76 -5.02 -12.24 2.62
C ARG A 76 -4.08 -12.72 1.52
N ASN A 77 -3.83 -14.02 1.43
CA ASN A 77 -2.98 -14.59 0.39
C ASN A 77 -3.60 -14.44 -1.02
N GLU A 78 -4.92 -14.50 -1.15
CA GLU A 78 -5.62 -14.21 -2.41
C GLU A 78 -5.41 -12.76 -2.86
N LEU A 79 -5.55 -11.80 -1.95
CA LEU A 79 -5.29 -10.38 -2.26
C LEU A 79 -3.82 -10.13 -2.62
N VAL A 80 -2.88 -10.78 -1.93
CA VAL A 80 -1.45 -10.74 -2.27
C VAL A 80 -1.22 -11.21 -3.71
N ALA A 81 -1.82 -12.34 -4.11
CA ALA A 81 -1.72 -12.86 -5.46
C ALA A 81 -2.34 -11.90 -6.49
N HIS A 82 -3.49 -11.30 -6.20
CA HIS A 82 -4.11 -10.31 -7.08
C HIS A 82 -3.24 -9.07 -7.31
N ILE A 83 -2.56 -8.58 -6.26
CA ILE A 83 -1.59 -7.48 -6.41
C ILE A 83 -0.44 -7.92 -7.33
N ASP A 84 0.15 -9.09 -7.09
CA ASP A 84 1.27 -9.58 -7.91
C ASP A 84 0.88 -9.78 -9.38
N ASP A 85 -0.31 -10.34 -9.65
CA ASP A 85 -0.84 -10.52 -11.00
C ASP A 85 -1.09 -9.18 -11.70
N TRP A 86 -1.67 -8.22 -10.98
CA TRP A 86 -1.87 -6.87 -11.53
C TRP A 86 -0.54 -6.22 -11.87
N VAL A 87 0.46 -6.29 -10.97
CA VAL A 87 1.79 -5.73 -11.22
C VAL A 87 2.44 -6.39 -12.44
N ALA A 88 2.36 -7.72 -12.54
CA ALA A 88 2.91 -8.45 -13.68
C ALA A 88 2.25 -8.05 -15.02
N ALA A 89 0.95 -7.74 -15.01
CA ALA A 89 0.22 -7.31 -16.20
C ALA A 89 0.51 -5.86 -16.62
N HIS A 90 0.84 -4.97 -15.68
CA HIS A 90 0.93 -3.52 -15.93
C HIS A 90 2.36 -2.96 -15.88
N THR A 91 3.38 -3.78 -15.62
CA THR A 91 4.76 -3.32 -15.51
C THR A 91 5.70 -4.05 -16.45
N ALA A 92 6.60 -3.32 -17.09
CA ALA A 92 7.51 -3.86 -18.10
C ALA A 92 8.62 -4.74 -17.51
N ARG A 93 8.88 -4.63 -16.20
CA ARG A 93 9.94 -5.37 -15.51
C ARG A 93 9.35 -6.11 -14.32
N ARG A 94 9.48 -7.43 -14.31
CA ARG A 94 9.17 -8.23 -13.13
C ARG A 94 10.17 -7.89 -12.01
N PRO A 95 9.71 -7.65 -10.76
CA PRO A 95 10.60 -7.52 -9.61
C PRO A 95 11.51 -8.76 -9.50
N ARG A 96 12.78 -8.54 -9.12
CA ARG A 96 13.86 -9.54 -9.26
C ARG A 96 13.74 -10.78 -8.37
N SER A 97 12.86 -10.79 -7.37
CA SER A 97 12.60 -11.94 -6.48
C SER A 97 11.54 -11.67 -5.42
N GLN A 98 11.17 -10.41 -5.18
CA GLN A 98 10.24 -10.01 -4.12
C GLN A 98 8.82 -9.86 -4.67
N SER A 99 7.85 -10.48 -4.00
CA SER A 99 6.42 -10.27 -4.25
C SER A 99 6.04 -8.86 -3.78
N LEU A 100 5.48 -8.05 -4.68
CA LEU A 100 5.01 -6.71 -4.32
C LEU A 100 3.76 -6.81 -3.44
N GLY A 101 2.88 -7.78 -3.72
CA GLY A 101 1.72 -8.08 -2.88
C GLY A 101 2.13 -8.38 -1.44
N ALA A 102 3.16 -9.19 -1.22
CA ALA A 102 3.64 -9.51 0.12
C ALA A 102 4.24 -8.29 0.85
N VAL A 103 4.83 -7.35 0.13
CA VAL A 103 5.31 -6.08 0.70
C VAL A 103 4.14 -5.23 1.15
N VAL A 104 3.11 -5.06 0.30
CA VAL A 104 1.89 -4.31 0.64
C VAL A 104 1.19 -4.95 1.85
N ASP A 105 1.08 -6.27 1.90
CA ASP A 105 0.52 -7.00 3.03
C ASP A 105 1.30 -6.78 4.33
N GLY A 106 2.64 -6.83 4.25
CA GLY A 106 3.50 -6.53 5.39
C GLY A 106 3.37 -5.08 5.88
N MET A 107 3.22 -4.11 4.96
CA MET A 107 2.99 -2.70 5.32
C MET A 107 1.63 -2.53 6.01
N ALA A 108 0.58 -3.18 5.51
CA ALA A 108 -0.74 -3.18 6.13
C ALA A 108 -0.68 -3.74 7.57
N ALA A 109 0.00 -4.87 7.75
CA ALA A 109 0.20 -5.47 9.07
C ALA A 109 0.95 -4.54 10.03
N ALA A 110 2.02 -3.88 9.55
CA ALA A 110 2.82 -2.95 10.34
C ALA A 110 2.02 -1.71 10.74
N GLN A 111 1.22 -1.15 9.82
CA GLN A 111 0.34 -0.01 10.09
C GLN A 111 -0.69 -0.34 11.18
N VAL A 112 -1.37 -1.49 11.04
CA VAL A 112 -2.40 -1.93 12.01
C VAL A 112 -1.76 -2.16 13.38
N ARG A 113 -0.58 -2.79 13.41
CA ARG A 113 0.18 -3.01 14.66
C ARG A 113 0.58 -1.70 15.32
N ALA A 114 1.15 -0.76 14.57
CA ALA A 114 1.60 0.54 15.11
C ALA A 114 0.43 1.34 15.66
N THR A 115 -0.68 1.40 14.93
CA THR A 115 -1.91 2.08 15.35
C THR A 115 -2.52 1.42 16.59
N HIS A 116 -2.56 0.09 16.64
CA HIS A 116 -3.05 -0.62 17.82
C HIS A 116 -2.17 -0.33 19.05
N LEU A 117 -0.84 -0.41 18.91
CA LEU A 117 0.08 -0.13 20.00
C LEU A 117 -0.13 1.27 20.55
N LEU A 118 -0.17 2.28 19.68
CA LEU A 118 -0.40 3.67 20.05
C LEU A 118 -1.69 3.88 20.87
N ARG A 119 -2.74 3.11 20.58
CA ARG A 119 -4.02 3.17 21.29
C ARG A 119 -4.07 2.36 22.58
N SER A 120 -3.09 1.48 22.79
CA SER A 120 -3.11 0.47 23.86
C SER A 120 -2.09 0.71 24.98
N VAL A 121 -1.09 1.56 24.75
CA VAL A 121 -0.07 1.90 25.76
C VAL A 121 -0.48 3.10 26.57
N ASP A 122 -0.07 3.15 27.83
CA ASP A 122 -0.29 4.30 28.72
C ASP A 122 0.67 5.46 28.40
N ASP A 123 1.86 5.15 27.86
CA ASP A 123 2.89 6.11 27.49
C ASP A 123 3.31 5.93 26.03
N VAL A 124 3.11 6.98 25.23
CA VAL A 124 3.47 7.03 23.80
C VAL A 124 4.99 6.97 23.57
N THR A 125 5.78 7.28 24.59
CA THR A 125 7.25 7.18 24.53
C THR A 125 7.78 5.75 24.68
N ASP A 126 6.90 4.76 24.87
CA ASP A 126 7.27 3.34 24.88
C ASP A 126 8.04 2.96 23.60
N ASP A 127 9.24 2.41 23.78
CA ASP A 127 10.13 1.94 22.70
C ASP A 127 9.43 1.02 21.69
N ARG A 128 8.40 0.29 22.13
CA ARG A 128 7.58 -0.59 21.27
C ARG A 128 6.76 0.20 20.25
N VAL A 129 6.23 1.37 20.63
CA VAL A 129 5.51 2.28 19.74
C VAL A 129 6.49 2.85 18.72
N HIS A 130 7.64 3.36 19.18
CA HIS A 130 8.68 3.89 18.28
C HIS A 130 9.15 2.83 17.27
N SER A 131 9.46 1.63 17.74
CA SER A 131 9.90 0.52 16.90
C SER A 131 8.86 0.12 15.86
N ALA A 132 7.56 0.17 16.20
CA ALA A 132 6.49 -0.15 15.26
C ALA A 132 6.38 0.88 14.13
N TRP A 133 6.45 2.17 14.45
CA TRP A 133 6.42 3.24 13.46
C TRP A 133 7.70 3.27 12.62
N PHE A 134 8.86 3.03 13.22
CA PHE A 134 10.13 2.93 12.50
C PHE A 134 10.13 1.77 11.49
N GLN A 135 9.59 0.61 11.88
CA GLN A 135 9.42 -0.51 10.97
C GLN A 135 8.53 -0.13 9.77
N LEU A 136 7.39 0.52 10.00
CA LEU A 136 6.50 0.95 8.91
C LEU A 136 7.19 1.94 7.97
N ALA A 137 7.94 2.91 8.51
CA ALA A 137 8.70 3.87 7.70
C ALA A 137 9.76 3.17 6.84
N SER A 138 10.50 2.21 7.42
CA SER A 138 11.50 1.42 6.68
C SER A 138 10.88 0.62 5.53
N MET A 139 9.65 0.12 5.71
CA MET A 139 8.92 -0.60 4.66
C MET A 139 8.41 0.35 3.57
N ALA A 140 7.99 1.58 3.92
CA ALA A 140 7.60 2.61 2.97
C ALA A 140 8.78 3.08 2.09
N ASP A 141 9.97 3.24 2.68
CA ASP A 141 11.20 3.51 1.94
C ASP A 141 11.51 2.36 0.96
N GLY A 142 11.44 1.12 1.44
CA GLY A 142 11.63 -0.07 0.60
C GLY A 142 10.61 -0.20 -0.54
N TRP A 143 9.35 0.20 -0.31
CA TRP A 143 8.33 0.26 -1.37
C TRP A 143 8.70 1.27 -2.46
N THR A 144 9.17 2.46 -2.06
CA THR A 144 9.60 3.50 -3.00
C THR A 144 10.73 2.98 -3.91
N ASP A 145 11.74 2.35 -3.32
CA ASP A 145 12.85 1.74 -4.06
C ASP A 145 12.39 0.62 -5.02
N LEU A 146 11.38 -0.17 -4.63
CA LEU A 146 10.81 -1.22 -5.48
C LEU A 146 10.01 -0.65 -6.64
N VAL A 147 9.18 0.36 -6.40
CA VAL A 147 8.41 1.05 -7.45
C VAL A 147 9.36 1.65 -8.49
N GLU A 148 10.44 2.32 -8.06
CA GLU A 148 11.46 2.85 -8.97
C GLU A 148 12.08 1.75 -9.84
N GLN A 149 12.47 0.62 -9.24
CA GLN A 149 13.03 -0.52 -9.95
C GLN A 149 12.10 -1.11 -11.00
N VAL A 150 10.81 -1.24 -10.67
CA VAL A 150 9.77 -1.82 -11.54
C VAL A 150 9.42 -0.87 -12.69
N LEU A 151 9.36 0.44 -12.42
CA LEU A 151 9.17 1.48 -13.44
C LEU A 151 10.42 1.73 -14.30
N GLY A 152 11.57 1.15 -13.92
CA GLY A 152 12.82 1.30 -14.66
C GLY A 152 13.52 2.65 -14.47
N VAL A 153 13.06 3.45 -13.49
CA VAL A 153 13.79 4.63 -13.02
C VAL A 153 15.02 4.11 -12.27
N ALA A 154 16.22 4.50 -12.67
CA ALA A 154 17.44 3.94 -12.09
C ALA A 154 17.45 4.20 -10.57
N ALA A 155 17.45 3.11 -9.79
CA ALA A 155 17.53 3.17 -8.32
C ALA A 155 18.70 4.05 -7.88
N ARG A 156 18.45 4.97 -6.95
CA ARG A 156 19.50 5.78 -6.33
C ARG A 156 20.51 4.84 -5.66
N PRO A 157 21.82 4.94 -5.95
CA PRO A 157 22.80 4.10 -5.28
C PRO A 157 22.77 4.40 -3.77
N LEU A 158 22.33 3.45 -2.96
CA LEU A 158 22.50 3.52 -1.51
C LEU A 158 24.01 3.55 -1.24
N ALA A 159 24.49 4.68 -0.70
CA ALA A 159 25.88 4.86 -0.34
C ALA A 159 26.26 3.79 0.69
N ARG A 160 27.12 2.86 0.26
CA ARG A 160 27.67 1.79 1.10
C ARG A 160 28.39 2.43 2.30
N PRO A 161 28.08 2.05 3.56
CA PRO A 161 28.76 2.65 4.70
C PRO A 161 30.26 2.35 4.62
N LEU A 162 31.06 3.41 4.78
CA LEU A 162 32.51 3.33 4.87
C LEU A 162 32.84 2.45 6.08
N ARG A 163 33.48 1.30 5.83
CA ARG A 163 34.06 0.49 6.89
C ARG A 163 35.12 1.34 7.58
N SER A 164 34.84 1.78 8.80
CA SER A 164 35.84 2.38 9.69
C SER A 164 36.99 1.39 9.88
N ARG A 165 38.17 1.74 9.35
CA ARG A 165 39.41 1.06 9.69
C ARG A 165 39.85 1.60 11.05
N ALA A 166 39.48 0.92 12.12
CA ALA A 166 40.22 1.02 13.36
C ALA A 166 41.55 0.27 13.14
N ALA A 167 42.62 1.01 12.88
CA ALA A 167 43.98 0.51 13.05
C ALA A 167 44.47 1.06 14.38
N GLY A 168 44.52 0.19 15.39
CA GLY A 168 45.31 0.42 16.58
C GLY A 168 46.79 0.28 16.25
N ALA A 169 47.58 1.23 16.73
CA ALA A 169 48.93 1.07 17.24
C ALA A 169 49.26 2.34 18.03
#